data_AF-A0A3M2I1U2-F1
#
_entry.id   AF-A0A3M2I1U2-F1
#
_cell.length_a   1.000
_cell.length_b   1.000
_cell.length_c   1.000
_cell.angle_alpha   90.00
_cell.angle_beta   90.00
_cell.angle_gamma   90.00
#
_symmetry.space_group_name_H-M   'P 1'
#
loop_
_entity.id
_entity.type
_entity.pdbx_description
1 polymer ?
#
loop_
_entity_poly.entity_id
_entity_poly.type
_entity_poly.pdbx_seq_one_letter_code
_entity_poly.pdbx_strand_id
1 'polypeptide(L)'
;MRETRADTARAVAFALGLHALLAVLVFAGLHWVRKRADPAGGGPVVEAEMVDAGALSAKMRRALASRAPVEVEVTPEPLPRAMDEAVEEAPPLPQPEPEPEPQEAAVPPRPAPQAPLAQPDTREQDEARREAIDRETREREQEEKRRQEQIELQHRQAQAQAEQKRRLAARQQAEAKAKADAEAKAKADKEAREQRALELAAARAQQQADAQARVAARAAASNPGPAAGAGQGKDTRAEWLALVVGEIEKQWRRPDDIPRGQRCPIRIKLLPGGEVLSAEVQPSCPYSEQNRRTVEAAVKKASPLPLKGNEDLALRDFVVNFFPSR
;
A
#
# COMPACT_ATOMS: atom_id res chain seq x y z
N MET A 1 -38.06 -20.86 -2.76
CA MET A 1 -36.88 -21.60 -3.28
C MET A 1 -35.77 -21.42 -2.26
N ARG A 2 -35.17 -22.50 -1.74
CA ARG A 2 -34.08 -22.41 -0.76
C ARG A 2 -32.77 -22.36 -1.53
N GLU A 3 -31.97 -21.32 -1.34
CA GLU A 3 -30.62 -21.25 -1.90
C GLU A 3 -29.79 -22.41 -1.35
N THR A 4 -29.12 -23.12 -2.25
CA THR A 4 -28.21 -24.20 -1.85
C THR A 4 -26.85 -23.60 -1.52
N ARG A 5 -26.09 -24.24 -0.62
CA ARG A 5 -24.72 -23.80 -0.29
C ARG A 5 -23.80 -23.76 -1.53
N ALA A 6 -24.13 -24.53 -2.56
CA ALA A 6 -23.42 -24.51 -3.85
C ALA A 6 -23.69 -23.21 -4.64
N ASP A 7 -24.91 -22.67 -4.57
CA ASP A 7 -25.26 -21.39 -5.21
C ASP A 7 -24.56 -20.22 -4.50
N THR A 8 -24.52 -20.25 -3.18
CA THR A 8 -23.76 -19.25 -2.39
C THR A 8 -22.27 -19.30 -2.70
N ALA A 9 -21.67 -20.51 -2.79
CA ALA A 9 -20.26 -20.66 -3.13
C ALA A 9 -19.93 -20.15 -4.55
N ARG A 10 -20.81 -20.40 -5.52
CA ARG A 10 -20.68 -19.88 -6.89
C ARG A 10 -20.81 -18.36 -6.93
N ALA A 11 -21.78 -17.79 -6.21
CA ALA A 11 -21.95 -16.35 -6.12
C ALA A 11 -20.72 -15.66 -5.51
N VAL A 12 -20.15 -16.21 -4.44
CA VAL A 12 -18.91 -15.69 -3.85
C VAL A 12 -17.73 -15.81 -4.82
N ALA A 13 -17.60 -16.94 -5.53
CA ALA A 13 -16.55 -17.11 -6.52
C ALA A 13 -16.66 -16.09 -7.68
N PHE A 14 -17.87 -15.85 -8.20
CA PHE A 14 -18.10 -14.85 -9.24
C PHE A 14 -17.86 -13.43 -8.73
N ALA A 15 -18.28 -13.11 -7.51
CA ALA A 15 -18.01 -11.82 -6.90
C ALA A 15 -16.49 -11.56 -6.77
N LEU A 16 -15.74 -12.52 -6.24
CA LEU A 16 -14.28 -12.42 -6.14
C LEU A 16 -13.61 -12.30 -7.51
N GLY A 17 -14.09 -13.06 -8.50
CA GLY A 17 -13.60 -12.98 -9.89
C GLY A 17 -13.84 -11.60 -10.52
N LEU A 18 -15.02 -11.02 -10.31
CA LEU A 18 -15.35 -9.66 -10.81
C LEU A 18 -14.44 -8.59 -10.17
N HIS A 19 -14.19 -8.69 -8.86
CA HIS A 19 -13.30 -7.73 -8.19
C HIS A 19 -11.86 -7.84 -8.68
N ALA A 20 -11.37 -9.07 -8.91
CA ALA A 20 -10.05 -9.29 -9.49
C ALA A 20 -9.95 -8.71 -10.91
N LEU A 21 -10.97 -8.91 -11.75
CA LEU A 21 -11.05 -8.35 -13.09
C LEU A 21 -10.99 -6.81 -13.05
N LEU A 22 -11.78 -6.17 -12.19
CA LEU A 22 -11.78 -4.71 -12.03
C LEU A 22 -10.42 -4.19 -11.57
N ALA A 23 -9.77 -4.87 -10.62
CA ALA A 23 -8.43 -4.50 -10.16
C ALA A 23 -7.40 -4.57 -11.31
N VAL A 24 -7.46 -5.61 -12.14
CA VAL A 24 -6.60 -5.75 -13.33
C VAL A 24 -6.85 -4.63 -14.34
N LEU A 25 -8.11 -4.27 -14.60
CA LEU A 25 -8.45 -3.18 -15.53
C LEU A 25 -7.94 -1.83 -15.02
N VAL A 26 -8.11 -1.54 -13.73
CA VAL A 26 -7.58 -0.31 -13.11
C VAL A 26 -6.06 -0.28 -13.18
N PHE A 27 -5.39 -1.39 -12.88
CA PHE A 27 -3.93 -1.48 -12.92
C PHE A 27 -3.39 -1.30 -14.35
N ALA A 28 -4.01 -1.95 -15.34
CA ALA A 28 -3.68 -1.80 -16.74
C ALA A 28 -3.92 -0.36 -17.22
N GLY A 29 -5.03 0.27 -16.82
CA GLY A 29 -5.35 1.66 -17.13
C GLY A 29 -4.32 2.63 -16.54
N LEU A 30 -3.97 2.49 -15.26
CA LEU A 30 -2.93 3.28 -14.60
C LEU A 30 -1.57 3.12 -15.28
N HIS A 31 -1.21 1.89 -15.63
CA HIS A 31 0.05 1.61 -16.31
C HIS A 31 0.10 2.23 -17.71
N TRP A 32 -1.03 2.25 -18.42
CA TRP A 32 -1.17 2.90 -19.72
C TRP A 32 -1.09 4.42 -19.62
N VAL A 33 -1.81 5.03 -18.67
CA VAL A 33 -1.77 6.47 -18.41
C VAL A 33 -0.36 6.89 -18.01
N ARG A 34 0.35 6.14 -17.16
CA ARG A 34 1.73 6.44 -16.79
C ARG A 34 2.70 6.39 -17.99
N LYS A 35 2.42 5.55 -18.99
CA LYS A 35 3.21 5.51 -20.24
C LYS A 35 2.89 6.63 -21.22
N ARG A 36 1.71 7.26 -21.11
CA ARG A 36 1.23 8.31 -22.02
C ARG A 36 1.13 9.70 -21.40
N ALA A 37 1.39 9.82 -20.11
CA ALA A 37 1.45 11.11 -19.44
C ALA A 37 2.72 11.83 -19.89
N ASP A 38 2.57 12.80 -20.79
CA ASP A 38 3.58 13.83 -20.95
C ASP A 38 3.80 14.53 -19.60
N PRO A 39 5.05 14.90 -19.26
CA PRO A 39 5.33 15.61 -18.02
C PRO A 39 4.52 16.90 -17.99
N ALA A 40 3.63 17.01 -17.00
CA ALA A 40 2.89 18.22 -16.74
C ALA A 40 3.87 19.30 -16.26
N GLY A 41 4.30 20.14 -17.20
CA GLY A 41 5.21 21.25 -16.94
C GLY A 41 6.19 21.42 -18.08
N GLY A 42 5.80 22.20 -19.10
CA GLY A 42 6.67 22.66 -20.18
C GLY A 42 7.71 23.68 -19.68
N GLY A 43 8.52 23.30 -18.70
CA GLY A 43 9.65 24.04 -18.21
C GLY A 43 10.84 23.10 -18.02
N PRO A 44 12.08 23.58 -18.18
CA PRO A 44 13.26 22.74 -17.95
C PRO A 44 13.22 22.19 -16.53
N VAL A 45 13.38 20.87 -16.40
CA VAL A 45 13.48 20.15 -15.13
C VAL A 45 14.64 20.74 -14.33
N VAL A 46 14.33 21.48 -13.27
CA VAL A 46 15.32 21.90 -12.28
C VAL A 46 15.52 20.73 -11.32
N GLU A 47 16.58 19.96 -11.55
CA GLU A 47 17.08 18.98 -10.59
C GLU A 47 17.67 19.72 -9.39
N ALA A 48 17.01 19.61 -8.23
CA ALA A 48 17.58 20.06 -6.96
C ALA A 48 18.38 18.90 -6.36
N GLU A 49 19.67 18.81 -6.71
CA GLU A 49 20.61 17.92 -6.03
C GLU A 49 21.02 18.56 -4.69
N MET A 50 20.51 18.02 -3.59
CA MET A 50 20.94 18.41 -2.24
C MET A 50 22.32 17.81 -1.96
N VAL A 51 23.38 18.59 -2.19
CA VAL A 51 24.74 18.21 -1.80
C VAL A 51 24.96 18.57 -0.34
N ASP A 52 25.25 17.58 0.49
CA ASP A 52 25.66 17.78 1.88
C ASP A 52 26.97 18.57 1.95
N ALA A 53 27.01 19.63 2.77
CA ALA A 53 28.19 20.47 2.95
C ALA A 53 29.41 19.67 3.46
N GLY A 54 29.18 18.49 4.06
CA GLY A 54 30.21 17.53 4.46
C GLY A 54 30.93 16.83 3.28
N ALA A 55 30.28 16.71 2.12
CA ALA A 55 30.85 16.07 0.93
C ALA A 55 31.78 16.99 0.12
N LEU A 56 31.85 18.28 0.48
CA LEU A 56 32.69 19.27 -0.19
C LEU A 56 34.17 19.14 0.21
N SER A 57 35.07 19.20 -0.77
CA SER A 57 36.53 19.20 -0.52
C SER A 57 36.93 20.37 0.38
N ALA A 58 38.01 20.20 1.16
CA ALA A 58 38.45 21.23 2.12
C ALA A 58 38.74 22.60 1.46
N LYS A 59 39.19 22.59 0.20
CA LYS A 59 39.41 23.79 -0.60
C LYS A 59 38.09 24.48 -0.98
N MET A 60 37.05 23.71 -1.31
CA MET A 60 35.73 24.23 -1.64
C MET A 60 35.02 24.81 -0.40
N ARG A 61 35.11 24.12 0.75
CA ARG A 61 34.56 24.61 2.02
C ARG A 61 35.19 25.94 2.45
N ARG A 62 36.50 26.10 2.26
CA ARG A 62 37.21 27.34 2.55
C ARG A 62 36.82 28.49 1.61
N ALA A 63 36.50 28.18 0.35
CA ALA A 63 36.00 29.17 -0.62
C ALA A 63 34.56 29.61 -0.31
N LEU A 64 33.69 28.70 0.14
CA LEU A 64 32.34 29.07 0.60
C LEU A 64 32.38 29.87 1.90
N ALA A 65 33.23 29.50 2.86
CA ALA A 65 33.35 30.21 4.14
C ALA A 65 33.97 31.61 4.01
N SER A 66 34.69 31.89 2.92
CA SER A 66 35.27 33.21 2.63
C SER A 66 34.36 34.11 1.77
N ARG A 67 33.21 33.60 1.33
CA ARG A 67 32.21 34.40 0.61
C ARG A 67 31.36 35.15 1.64
N ALA A 68 31.75 36.39 1.92
CA ALA A 68 30.88 37.32 2.62
C ALA A 68 29.55 37.45 1.85
N PRO A 69 28.39 37.48 2.55
CA PRO A 69 27.13 37.74 1.89
C PRO A 69 27.20 39.14 1.27
N VAL A 70 27.16 39.20 -0.05
CA VAL A 70 26.86 40.45 -0.75
C VAL A 70 25.38 40.68 -0.48
N GLU A 71 25.09 41.56 0.46
CA GLU A 71 23.77 42.14 0.63
C GLU A 71 23.47 42.89 -0.65
N VAL A 72 22.69 42.27 -1.54
CA VAL A 72 22.15 42.94 -2.71
C VAL A 72 21.04 43.85 -2.17
N GLU A 73 21.42 45.08 -1.86
CA GLU A 73 20.47 46.16 -1.63
C GLU A 73 19.68 46.34 -2.93
N VAL A 74 18.47 45.79 -2.96
CA VAL A 74 17.54 46.02 -4.08
C VAL A 74 17.10 47.47 -3.95
N THR A 75 17.82 48.37 -4.62
CA THR A 75 17.35 49.74 -4.84
C THR A 75 16.08 49.65 -5.68
N PRO A 76 14.90 50.09 -5.19
CA PRO A 76 13.75 50.20 -6.06
C PRO A 76 14.03 51.32 -7.07
N GLU A 77 13.99 50.95 -8.34
CA GLU A 77 14.06 51.88 -9.47
C GLU A 77 12.94 52.92 -9.33
N PRO A 78 13.23 54.23 -9.30
CA PRO A 78 12.20 55.24 -9.21
C PRO A 78 11.44 55.32 -10.54
N LEU A 79 10.11 55.25 -10.47
CA LEU A 79 9.21 55.56 -11.59
C LEU A 79 9.63 56.88 -12.26
N PRO A 80 9.64 56.97 -13.60
CA PRO A 80 10.05 58.19 -14.29
C PRO A 80 9.10 59.34 -13.91
N ARG A 81 9.69 60.36 -13.29
CA ARG A 81 9.08 61.67 -13.05
C ARG A 81 8.72 62.25 -14.42
N ALA A 82 7.48 62.73 -14.57
CA ALA A 82 7.08 63.55 -15.69
C ALA A 82 8.13 64.64 -15.88
N MET A 83 8.67 64.70 -17.10
CA MET A 83 9.61 65.72 -17.51
C MET A 83 8.80 67.02 -17.51
N ASP A 84 9.10 67.90 -16.56
CA ASP A 84 8.76 69.31 -16.68
C ASP A 84 9.44 69.80 -17.96
N GLU A 85 8.60 70.18 -18.92
CA GLU A 85 9.01 70.78 -20.18
C GLU A 85 9.73 72.10 -19.84
N ALA A 86 11.05 72.07 -19.94
CA ALA A 86 11.87 73.26 -19.87
C ALA A 86 11.48 74.18 -21.02
N VAL A 87 10.77 75.26 -20.70
CA VAL A 87 10.58 76.39 -21.61
C VAL A 87 11.95 77.01 -21.83
N GLU A 88 12.52 76.74 -23.01
CA GLU A 88 13.74 77.39 -23.48
C GLU A 88 13.45 78.89 -23.70
N GLU A 89 14.28 79.71 -23.08
CA GLU A 89 14.21 81.17 -23.07
C GLU A 89 14.55 81.70 -24.46
N ALA A 90 13.53 82.11 -25.23
CA ALA A 90 13.74 82.76 -26.53
C ALA A 90 14.24 84.22 -26.34
N PRO A 91 15.18 84.70 -27.17
CA PRO A 91 15.75 86.04 -27.05
C PRO A 91 14.71 87.14 -27.34
N PRO A 92 14.90 88.36 -26.81
CA PRO A 92 13.98 89.47 -27.04
C PRO A 92 13.99 89.91 -28.50
N LEU A 93 12.79 90.06 -29.07
CA LEU A 93 12.57 90.61 -30.41
C LEU A 93 13.09 92.06 -30.51
N PRO A 94 13.68 92.47 -31.64
CA PRO A 94 14.11 93.86 -31.86
C PRO A 94 12.91 94.80 -31.96
N GLN A 95 13.06 96.01 -31.40
CA GLN A 95 12.05 97.07 -31.44
C GLN A 95 11.81 97.56 -32.88
N PRO A 96 10.55 97.83 -33.28
CA PRO A 96 10.26 98.41 -34.59
C PRO A 96 10.62 99.91 -34.63
N GLU A 97 11.11 100.36 -35.78
CA GLU A 97 11.29 101.77 -36.13
C GLU A 97 9.94 102.53 -36.14
N PRO A 98 9.93 103.85 -35.88
CA PRO A 98 8.70 104.63 -35.90
C PRO A 98 8.26 104.91 -37.35
N GLU A 99 7.13 104.31 -37.74
CA GLU A 99 6.43 104.54 -39.01
C GLU A 99 5.48 105.76 -38.88
N PRO A 100 5.25 106.55 -39.96
CA PRO A 100 4.70 107.90 -39.87
C PRO A 100 3.18 107.93 -39.69
N GLU A 101 2.68 109.14 -39.46
CA GLU A 101 1.32 109.45 -39.01
C GLU A 101 0.17 108.80 -39.80
N PRO A 102 -0.99 108.57 -39.15
CA PRO A 102 -2.07 107.74 -39.66
C PRO A 102 -2.77 108.40 -40.85
N GLN A 103 -2.83 107.70 -41.98
CA GLN A 103 -3.90 107.92 -42.95
C GLN A 103 -5.13 107.16 -42.47
N GLU A 104 -6.27 107.86 -42.38
CA GLU A 104 -7.59 107.30 -42.11
C GLU A 104 -7.93 106.19 -43.12
N ALA A 105 -7.63 104.95 -42.73
CA ALA A 105 -8.26 103.77 -43.29
C ALA A 105 -9.48 103.45 -42.44
N ALA A 106 -10.64 103.31 -43.09
CA ALA A 106 -11.89 102.93 -42.44
C ALA A 106 -11.68 101.64 -41.60
N VAL A 107 -11.89 101.76 -40.29
CA VAL A 107 -11.82 100.66 -39.33
C VAL A 107 -12.81 99.58 -39.80
N PRO A 108 -12.38 98.34 -40.12
CA PRO A 108 -13.33 97.26 -40.33
C PRO A 108 -14.14 97.11 -39.04
N PRO A 109 -15.48 96.98 -39.11
CA PRO A 109 -16.30 96.86 -37.91
C PRO A 109 -15.76 95.71 -37.07
N ARG A 110 -15.41 95.99 -35.80
CA ARG A 110 -15.03 94.93 -34.84
C ARG A 110 -16.11 93.85 -34.92
N PRO A 111 -15.75 92.56 -35.11
CA PRO A 111 -16.74 91.51 -34.98
C PRO A 111 -17.43 91.68 -33.63
N ALA A 112 -18.76 91.73 -33.66
CA ALA A 112 -19.56 91.86 -32.45
C ALA A 112 -19.09 90.83 -31.41
N PRO A 113 -19.11 91.17 -30.10
CA PRO A 113 -18.83 90.19 -29.06
C PRO A 113 -19.61 88.92 -29.37
N GLN A 114 -18.90 87.80 -29.52
CA GLN A 114 -19.54 86.53 -29.83
C GLN A 114 -20.66 86.34 -28.80
N ALA A 115 -21.85 85.95 -29.28
CA ALA A 115 -22.99 85.72 -28.42
C ALA A 115 -22.55 84.84 -27.24
N PRO A 116 -22.96 85.13 -25.99
CA PRO A 116 -22.61 84.29 -24.84
C PRO A 116 -22.91 82.84 -25.20
N LEU A 117 -21.89 81.97 -25.13
CA LEU A 117 -22.07 80.54 -25.32
C LEU A 117 -23.25 80.12 -24.43
N ALA A 118 -24.22 79.40 -24.99
CA ALA A 118 -25.38 78.93 -24.25
C ALA A 118 -24.88 78.21 -22.99
N GLN A 119 -25.23 78.73 -21.82
CA GLN A 119 -24.84 78.13 -20.55
C GLN A 119 -25.34 76.68 -20.57
N PRO A 120 -24.46 75.67 -20.45
CA PRO A 120 -24.87 74.27 -20.55
C PRO A 120 -25.91 73.98 -19.46
N ASP A 121 -26.95 73.23 -19.82
CA ASP A 121 -28.10 72.97 -18.94
C ASP A 121 -27.61 72.31 -17.64
N THR A 122 -27.75 73.02 -16.52
CA THR A 122 -27.22 72.62 -15.23
C THR A 122 -27.89 71.35 -14.71
N ARG A 123 -29.11 71.03 -15.18
CA ARG A 123 -29.85 69.84 -14.78
C ARG A 123 -29.26 68.56 -15.39
N GLU A 124 -28.85 68.60 -16.65
CA GLU A 124 -28.22 67.43 -17.32
C GLU A 124 -26.85 67.11 -16.71
N GLN A 125 -26.08 68.12 -16.30
CA GLN A 125 -24.80 67.92 -15.62
C GLN A 125 -24.96 67.27 -14.24
N ASP A 126 -25.99 67.68 -13.48
CA ASP A 126 -26.30 67.09 -12.17
C ASP A 126 -26.74 65.63 -12.27
N GLU A 127 -27.53 65.28 -13.29
CA GLU A 127 -27.95 63.91 -13.57
C GLU A 127 -26.76 63.03 -13.98
N ALA A 128 -25.90 63.51 -14.88
CA ALA A 128 -24.67 62.80 -15.27
C ALA A 128 -23.72 62.57 -14.09
N ARG A 129 -23.60 63.54 -13.18
CA ARG A 129 -22.81 63.40 -11.95
C ARG A 129 -23.40 62.37 -10.99
N ARG A 130 -24.73 62.33 -10.82
CA ARG A 130 -25.40 61.32 -9.98
C ARG A 130 -25.19 59.91 -10.53
N GLU A 131 -25.35 59.72 -11.83
CA GLU A 131 -25.11 58.42 -12.44
C GLU A 131 -23.65 57.97 -12.35
N ALA A 132 -22.69 58.91 -12.46
CA ALA A 132 -21.28 58.59 -12.27
C ALA A 132 -20.98 58.10 -10.85
N ILE A 133 -21.56 58.76 -9.83
CA ILE A 133 -21.43 58.34 -8.42
C ILE A 133 -22.11 56.97 -8.20
N ASP A 134 -23.29 56.74 -8.75
CA ASP A 134 -23.99 55.46 -8.64
C ASP A 134 -23.22 54.31 -9.32
N ARG A 135 -22.61 54.57 -10.49
CA ARG A 135 -21.73 53.60 -11.17
C ARG A 135 -20.50 53.29 -10.33
N GLU A 136 -19.81 54.31 -9.83
CA GLU A 136 -18.63 54.14 -8.97
C GLU A 136 -18.98 53.36 -7.68
N THR A 137 -20.13 53.65 -7.07
CA THR A 137 -20.59 52.94 -5.86
C THR A 137 -20.86 51.46 -6.13
N ARG A 138 -21.52 51.13 -7.25
CA ARG A 138 -21.77 49.73 -7.65
C ARG A 138 -20.48 48.98 -7.97
N GLU A 139 -19.51 49.64 -8.60
CA GLU A 139 -18.21 49.03 -8.89
C GLU A 139 -17.44 48.72 -7.59
N ARG A 140 -17.43 49.64 -6.62
CA ARG A 140 -16.83 49.43 -5.31
C ARG A 140 -17.49 48.27 -4.55
N GLU A 141 -18.82 48.21 -4.52
CA GLU A 141 -19.55 47.10 -3.90
C GLU A 141 -19.24 45.74 -4.56
N GLN A 142 -19.11 45.71 -5.89
CA GLN A 142 -18.73 44.49 -6.61
C GLN A 142 -17.29 44.06 -6.31
N GLU A 143 -16.36 45.02 -6.23
CA GLU A 143 -14.96 44.74 -5.88
C GLU A 143 -14.86 44.20 -4.44
N GLU A 144 -15.56 44.82 -3.48
CA GLU A 144 -15.61 44.34 -2.11
C GLU A 144 -16.19 42.94 -2.03
N LYS A 145 -17.27 42.65 -2.76
CA LYS A 145 -17.86 41.31 -2.82
C LYS A 145 -16.88 40.29 -3.40
N ARG A 146 -16.18 40.61 -4.50
CA ARG A 146 -15.14 39.73 -5.07
C ARG A 146 -14.00 39.48 -4.10
N ARG A 147 -13.57 40.52 -3.37
CA ARG A 147 -12.54 40.39 -2.33
C ARG A 147 -13.00 39.51 -1.18
N GLN A 148 -14.25 39.66 -0.73
CA GLN A 148 -14.84 38.79 0.31
C GLN A 148 -14.92 37.33 -0.16
N GLU A 149 -15.40 37.08 -1.38
CA GLU A 149 -15.46 35.73 -1.96
C GLU A 149 -14.06 35.11 -2.10
N GLN A 150 -13.06 35.89 -2.50
CA GLN A 150 -11.68 35.41 -2.58
C GLN A 150 -11.11 35.05 -1.20
N ILE A 151 -11.37 35.86 -0.18
CA ILE A 151 -10.94 35.58 1.20
C ILE A 151 -11.65 34.32 1.73
N GLU A 152 -12.96 34.17 1.50
CA GLU A 152 -13.70 32.98 1.91
C GLU A 152 -13.16 31.72 1.21
N LEU A 153 -12.87 31.81 -0.09
CA LEU A 153 -12.29 30.72 -0.86
C LEU A 153 -10.91 30.32 -0.31
N GLN A 154 -10.03 31.29 -0.03
CA GLN A 154 -8.72 31.04 0.56
C GLN A 154 -8.85 30.39 1.96
N HIS A 155 -9.76 30.88 2.79
CA HIS A 155 -10.00 30.31 4.11
C HIS A 155 -10.52 28.87 4.01
N ARG A 156 -11.47 28.59 3.10
CA ARG A 156 -11.98 27.24 2.85
C ARG A 156 -10.90 26.29 2.35
N GLN A 157 -10.02 26.76 1.45
CA GLN A 157 -8.88 25.98 0.97
C GLN A 157 -7.88 25.69 2.09
N ALA A 158 -7.55 26.68 2.93
CA ALA A 158 -6.66 26.50 4.07
C ALA A 158 -7.23 25.50 5.08
N GLN A 159 -8.54 25.57 5.38
CA GLN A 159 -9.23 24.61 6.24
C GLN A 159 -9.21 23.20 5.65
N ALA A 160 -9.53 23.05 4.36
CA ALA A 160 -9.50 21.75 3.69
C ALA A 160 -8.10 21.14 3.70
N GLN A 161 -7.05 21.94 3.44
CA GLN A 161 -5.67 21.46 3.51
C GLN A 161 -5.26 21.07 4.94
N ALA A 162 -5.66 21.86 5.95
CA ALA A 162 -5.40 21.53 7.35
C ALA A 162 -6.10 20.24 7.78
N GLU A 163 -7.35 20.03 7.36
CA GLU A 163 -8.09 18.80 7.61
C GLU A 163 -7.45 17.59 6.92
N GLN A 164 -7.07 17.71 5.64
CA GLN A 164 -6.37 16.64 4.92
C GLN A 164 -5.04 16.28 5.61
N LYS A 165 -4.25 17.28 6.02
CA LYS A 165 -3.01 17.05 6.77
C LYS A 165 -3.27 16.34 8.10
N ARG A 166 -4.29 16.77 8.87
CA ARG A 166 -4.69 16.12 10.12
C ARG A 166 -5.14 14.67 9.89
N ARG A 167 -5.93 14.42 8.85
CA ARG A 167 -6.41 13.08 8.49
C ARG A 167 -5.27 12.16 8.05
N LEU A 168 -4.32 12.66 7.28
CA LEU A 168 -3.12 11.92 6.88
C LEU A 168 -2.24 11.60 8.10
N ALA A 169 -1.99 12.57 8.97
CA ALA A 169 -1.23 12.37 10.20
C ALA A 169 -1.91 11.34 11.12
N ALA A 170 -3.23 11.45 11.31
CA ALA A 170 -4.01 10.50 12.10
C ALA A 170 -3.96 9.08 11.50
N ARG A 171 -4.02 8.95 10.17
CA ARG A 171 -3.89 7.66 9.48
C ARG A 171 -2.50 7.06 9.66
N GLN A 172 -1.45 7.86 9.51
CA GLN A 172 -0.07 7.42 9.72
C GLN A 172 0.17 6.98 11.17
N GLN A 173 -0.35 7.72 12.15
CA GLN A 173 -0.27 7.34 13.56
C GLN A 173 -1.05 6.04 13.86
N ALA A 174 -2.25 5.89 13.30
CA ALA A 174 -3.03 4.67 13.46
C ALA A 174 -2.34 3.45 12.83
N GLU A 175 -1.75 3.61 11.64
CA GLU A 175 -0.99 2.56 10.96
C GLU A 175 0.29 2.19 11.72
N ALA A 176 1.04 3.19 12.20
CA ALA A 176 2.23 2.96 13.02
C ALA A 176 1.89 2.22 14.32
N LYS A 177 0.80 2.60 14.98
CA LYS A 177 0.32 1.92 16.20
C LYS A 177 -0.13 0.49 15.89
N ALA A 178 -0.92 0.28 14.83
CA ALA A 178 -1.35 -1.05 14.42
C ALA A 178 -0.17 -1.97 14.09
N LYS A 179 0.87 -1.44 13.43
CA LYS A 179 2.10 -2.18 13.14
C LYS A 179 2.86 -2.53 14.42
N ALA A 180 3.04 -1.58 15.34
CA ALA A 180 3.69 -1.82 16.63
C ALA A 180 2.93 -2.88 17.46
N ASP A 181 1.60 -2.80 17.52
CA ASP A 181 0.75 -3.75 18.22
C ASP A 181 0.83 -5.15 17.58
N ALA A 182 0.87 -5.24 16.25
CA ALA A 182 1.03 -6.50 15.53
C ALA A 182 2.41 -7.14 15.77
N GLU A 183 3.47 -6.34 15.75
CA GLU A 183 4.84 -6.80 16.04
C GLU A 183 4.97 -7.26 17.50
N ALA A 184 4.40 -6.51 18.45
CA ALA A 184 4.39 -6.89 19.86
C ALA A 184 3.63 -8.21 20.09
N LYS A 185 2.47 -8.39 19.44
CA LYS A 185 1.70 -9.64 19.52
C LYS A 185 2.43 -10.81 18.87
N ALA A 186 3.09 -10.59 17.73
CA ALA A 186 3.87 -11.63 17.07
C ALA A 186 5.07 -12.07 17.92
N LYS A 187 5.76 -11.13 18.57
CA LYS A 187 6.84 -11.41 19.51
C LYS A 187 6.34 -12.20 20.73
N ALA A 188 5.25 -11.76 21.33
CA ALA A 188 4.64 -12.46 22.48
C ALA A 188 4.17 -13.89 22.13
N ASP A 189 3.57 -14.10 20.95
CA ASP A 189 3.17 -15.44 20.50
C ASP A 189 4.39 -16.33 20.22
N LYS A 190 5.46 -15.77 19.65
CA LYS A 190 6.72 -16.50 19.45
C LYS A 190 7.32 -16.94 20.79
N GLU A 191 7.46 -16.02 21.75
CA GLU A 191 7.98 -16.31 23.09
C GLU A 191 7.10 -17.34 23.82
N ALA A 192 5.78 -17.22 23.73
CA ALA A 192 4.85 -18.19 24.32
C ALA A 192 4.97 -19.58 23.67
N ARG A 193 5.17 -19.66 22.36
CA ARG A 193 5.42 -20.95 21.66
C ARG A 193 6.74 -21.57 22.07
N GLU A 194 7.79 -20.77 22.19
CA GLU A 194 9.11 -21.22 22.64
C GLU A 194 9.05 -21.74 24.08
N GLN A 195 8.40 -21.01 24.99
CA GLN A 195 8.19 -21.46 26.37
C GLN A 195 7.41 -22.78 26.44
N ARG A 196 6.30 -22.91 25.68
CA ARG A 196 5.55 -24.18 25.62
C ARG A 196 6.40 -25.31 25.05
N ALA A 197 7.23 -25.04 24.03
CA ALA A 197 8.11 -26.05 23.45
C ALA A 197 9.16 -26.54 24.47
N LEU A 198 9.74 -25.62 25.24
CA LEU A 198 10.67 -25.93 26.33
C LEU A 198 9.99 -26.74 27.44
N GLU A 199 8.78 -26.36 27.84
CA GLU A 199 8.00 -27.08 28.86
C GLU A 199 7.65 -28.51 28.39
N LEU A 200 7.20 -28.68 27.15
CA LEU A 200 6.96 -30.01 26.57
C LEU A 200 8.25 -30.84 26.47
N ALA A 201 9.39 -30.21 26.15
CA ALA A 201 10.68 -30.90 26.10
C ALA A 201 11.12 -31.36 27.49
N ALA A 202 10.98 -30.50 28.51
CA ALA A 202 11.27 -30.84 29.91
C ALA A 202 10.37 -31.97 30.42
N ALA A 203 9.06 -31.90 30.15
CA ALA A 203 8.11 -32.95 30.52
C ALA A 203 8.44 -34.30 29.86
N ARG A 204 8.84 -34.30 28.58
CA ARG A 204 9.29 -35.52 27.89
C ARG A 204 10.59 -36.08 28.48
N ALA A 205 11.55 -35.22 28.82
CA ALA A 205 12.79 -35.65 29.45
C ALA A 205 12.54 -36.30 30.82
N GLN A 206 11.65 -35.73 31.63
CA GLN A 206 11.23 -36.33 32.90
C GLN A 206 10.54 -37.69 32.69
N GLN A 207 9.61 -37.80 31.74
CA GLN A 207 8.96 -39.08 31.42
C GLN A 207 9.96 -40.16 30.97
N GLN A 208 10.99 -39.77 30.21
CA GLN A 208 12.05 -40.69 29.80
C GLN A 208 12.91 -41.13 30.98
N ALA A 209 13.30 -40.21 31.86
CA ALA A 209 14.05 -40.52 33.07
C ALA A 209 13.26 -41.47 34.00
N ASP A 210 11.97 -41.19 34.23
CA ASP A 210 11.10 -42.04 35.03
C ASP A 210 10.91 -43.44 34.41
N ALA A 211 10.79 -43.52 33.08
CA ALA A 211 10.71 -44.79 32.37
C ALA A 211 12.00 -45.59 32.51
N GLN A 212 13.17 -44.95 32.36
CA GLN A 212 14.47 -45.57 32.55
C GLN A 212 14.66 -46.05 33.99
N ALA A 213 14.29 -45.24 34.98
CA ALA A 213 14.33 -45.63 36.40
C ALA A 213 13.43 -46.84 36.69
N ARG A 214 12.22 -46.90 36.11
CA ARG A 214 11.33 -48.07 36.23
C ARG A 214 11.90 -49.31 35.57
N VAL A 215 12.55 -49.19 34.41
CA VAL A 215 13.22 -50.32 33.73
C VAL A 215 14.40 -50.82 34.57
N ALA A 216 15.24 -49.91 35.08
CA ALA A 216 16.36 -50.25 35.95
C ALA A 216 15.91 -50.92 37.25
N ALA A 217 14.84 -50.42 37.89
CA ALA A 217 14.26 -51.02 39.09
C ALA A 217 13.67 -52.42 38.82
N ARG A 218 13.02 -52.63 37.66
CA ARG A 218 12.54 -53.96 37.24
C ARG A 218 13.70 -54.92 36.97
N ALA A 219 14.77 -54.45 36.35
CA ALA A 219 15.97 -55.26 36.10
C ALA A 219 16.65 -55.67 37.41
N ALA A 220 16.76 -54.76 38.39
CA ALA A 220 17.31 -55.06 39.71
C ALA A 220 16.42 -55.99 40.56
N ALA A 221 15.10 -55.97 40.36
CA ALA A 221 14.16 -56.86 41.02
C ALA A 221 14.01 -58.23 40.32
N SER A 222 14.58 -58.41 39.13
CA SER A 222 14.51 -59.66 38.36
C SER A 222 15.69 -60.58 38.70
N ASN A 223 15.52 -61.41 39.73
CA ASN A 223 16.26 -62.68 39.81
C ASN A 223 15.84 -63.55 38.60
N PRO A 224 16.76 -64.23 37.89
CA PRO A 224 16.41 -64.99 36.69
C PRO A 224 15.70 -66.30 37.06
N GLY A 225 14.40 -66.22 37.32
CA GLY A 225 13.47 -67.36 37.29
C GLY A 225 12.77 -67.40 35.94
N PRO A 226 12.56 -68.58 35.32
CA PRO A 226 11.97 -68.67 34.00
C PRO A 226 10.46 -68.51 34.11
N ALA A 227 9.87 -67.41 33.60
CA ALA A 227 8.54 -67.41 32.97
C ALA A 227 8.07 -66.02 32.49
N ALA A 228 7.43 -66.07 31.32
CA ALA A 228 6.22 -65.34 30.93
C ALA A 228 6.29 -63.80 30.82
N GLY A 229 6.42 -63.35 29.57
CA GLY A 229 6.13 -61.98 29.18
C GLY A 229 4.64 -61.65 29.26
N ALA A 230 4.34 -60.46 29.77
CA ALA A 230 3.08 -59.74 29.56
C ALA A 230 3.26 -58.26 29.95
N GLY A 231 3.71 -57.43 28.99
CA GLY A 231 3.69 -55.97 29.09
C GLY A 231 2.61 -55.42 28.16
N GLN A 232 1.36 -55.38 28.64
CA GLN A 232 0.19 -54.91 27.88
C GLN A 232 0.22 -53.40 27.61
N GLY A 233 -0.12 -53.00 26.37
CA GLY A 233 -0.86 -51.75 26.13
C GLY A 233 -0.33 -50.77 25.06
N LYS A 234 0.89 -50.91 24.53
CA LYS A 234 1.41 -50.02 23.47
C LYS A 234 1.84 -50.72 22.18
N ASP A 235 2.06 -52.03 22.21
CA ASP A 235 2.57 -52.78 21.06
C ASP A 235 1.50 -53.14 20.01
N THR A 236 0.22 -53.24 20.38
CA THR A 236 -0.78 -53.86 19.49
C THR A 236 -1.03 -53.09 18.19
N ARG A 237 -0.97 -51.74 18.21
CA ARG A 237 -1.17 -50.93 17.00
C ARG A 237 0.04 -50.96 16.06
N ALA A 238 1.24 -50.90 16.61
CA ALA A 238 2.47 -50.92 15.82
C ALA A 238 2.67 -52.30 15.15
N GLU A 239 2.45 -53.37 15.91
CA GLU A 239 2.45 -54.75 15.42
C GLU A 239 1.43 -54.95 14.29
N TRP A 240 0.21 -54.44 14.49
CA TRP A 240 -0.83 -54.52 13.46
C TRP A 240 -0.51 -53.72 12.20
N LEU A 241 0.02 -52.48 12.33
CA LEU A 241 0.46 -51.70 11.18
C LEU A 241 1.57 -52.44 10.42
N ALA A 242 2.47 -53.15 11.11
CA ALA A 242 3.49 -53.97 10.47
C ALA A 242 2.88 -55.14 9.68
N LEU A 243 1.83 -55.79 10.20
CA LEU A 243 1.08 -56.82 9.46
C LEU A 243 0.41 -56.24 8.21
N VAL A 244 -0.19 -55.06 8.31
CA VAL A 244 -0.80 -54.36 7.17
C VAL A 244 0.24 -54.04 6.10
N VAL A 245 1.39 -53.46 6.49
CA VAL A 245 2.50 -53.17 5.57
C VAL A 245 2.98 -54.45 4.88
N GLY A 246 3.14 -55.54 5.64
CA GLY A 246 3.55 -56.83 5.09
C GLY A 246 2.55 -57.39 4.07
N GLU A 247 1.25 -57.20 4.29
CA GLU A 247 0.22 -57.66 3.33
C GLU A 247 0.18 -56.80 2.06
N ILE A 248 0.30 -55.48 2.20
CA ILE A 248 0.43 -54.56 1.06
C ILE A 248 1.66 -54.92 0.22
N GLU A 249 2.79 -55.19 0.88
CA GLU A 249 4.04 -55.53 0.20
C GLU A 249 3.96 -56.84 -0.58
N LYS A 250 3.26 -57.87 -0.06
CA LYS A 250 3.03 -59.12 -0.81
C LYS A 250 2.25 -58.90 -2.11
N GLN A 251 1.33 -57.92 -2.11
CA GLN A 251 0.48 -57.64 -3.27
C GLN A 251 1.11 -56.65 -4.25
N TRP A 252 2.08 -55.86 -3.79
CA TRP A 252 2.71 -54.83 -4.60
C TRP A 252 3.87 -55.40 -5.44
N ARG A 253 3.87 -55.06 -6.73
CA ARG A 253 5.02 -55.28 -7.61
C ARG A 253 5.77 -53.97 -7.70
N ARG A 254 6.90 -53.85 -6.99
CA ARG A 254 7.73 -52.64 -6.97
C ARG A 254 8.30 -52.36 -8.37
N PRO A 255 8.01 -51.19 -8.96
CA PRO A 255 8.74 -50.69 -10.13
C PRO A 255 10.23 -50.44 -9.84
N ASP A 256 11.11 -50.70 -10.81
CA ASP A 256 12.57 -50.64 -10.62
C ASP A 256 13.11 -49.22 -10.31
N ASP A 257 12.36 -48.18 -10.66
CA ASP A 257 12.68 -46.77 -10.42
C ASP A 257 12.44 -46.31 -8.97
N ILE A 258 11.85 -47.17 -8.12
CA ILE A 258 11.58 -46.85 -6.71
C ILE A 258 12.67 -47.44 -5.80
N PRO A 259 13.47 -46.61 -5.09
CA PRO A 259 14.46 -47.08 -4.13
C PRO A 259 13.84 -47.84 -2.96
N ARG A 260 14.57 -48.83 -2.44
CA ARG A 260 14.19 -49.53 -1.21
C ARG A 260 14.28 -48.60 0.00
N GLY A 261 13.42 -48.81 0.98
CA GLY A 261 13.37 -47.99 2.20
C GLY A 261 12.81 -46.58 1.98
N GLN A 262 12.38 -46.21 0.77
CA GLN A 262 11.77 -44.92 0.53
C GLN A 262 10.41 -44.83 1.25
N ARG A 263 10.23 -43.80 2.09
CA ARG A 263 9.00 -43.61 2.86
C ARG A 263 7.87 -43.09 1.99
N CYS A 264 6.74 -43.79 1.98
CA CYS A 264 5.51 -43.34 1.34
C CYS A 264 4.32 -43.42 2.32
N PRO A 265 3.86 -42.29 2.89
CA PRO A 265 2.68 -42.28 3.75
C PRO A 265 1.39 -42.50 2.95
N ILE A 266 0.54 -43.42 3.40
CA ILE A 266 -0.73 -43.80 2.76
C ILE A 266 -1.85 -43.68 3.79
N ARG A 267 -2.94 -42.98 3.46
CA ARG A 267 -4.16 -42.95 4.26
C ARG A 267 -5.11 -44.04 3.79
N ILE A 268 -5.50 -44.92 4.70
CA ILE A 268 -6.34 -46.08 4.41
C ILE A 268 -7.61 -45.95 5.23
N LYS A 269 -8.76 -46.14 4.57
CA LYS A 269 -10.07 -46.25 5.21
C LYS A 269 -10.60 -47.66 5.10
N LEU A 270 -11.10 -48.22 6.20
CA LEU A 270 -11.63 -49.58 6.26
C LEU A 270 -13.12 -49.61 6.58
N LEU A 271 -13.82 -50.58 6.02
CA LEU A 271 -15.17 -50.96 6.41
C LEU A 271 -15.15 -51.86 7.66
N PRO A 272 -16.26 -51.94 8.41
CA PRO A 272 -16.46 -53.00 9.40
C PRO A 272 -16.27 -54.37 8.72
N GLY A 273 -15.20 -55.11 9.07
CA GLY A 273 -14.83 -56.36 8.40
C GLY A 273 -13.44 -56.36 7.76
N GLY A 274 -12.76 -55.20 7.69
CA GLY A 274 -11.35 -55.12 7.26
C GLY A 274 -11.17 -54.91 5.76
N GLU A 275 -12.28 -54.75 5.03
CA GLU A 275 -12.25 -54.37 3.62
C GLU A 275 -11.78 -52.93 3.43
N VAL A 276 -10.99 -52.68 2.39
CA VAL A 276 -10.45 -51.36 2.06
C VAL A 276 -11.51 -50.53 1.33
N LEU A 277 -12.00 -49.47 1.99
CA LEU A 277 -12.90 -48.47 1.42
C LEU A 277 -12.14 -47.49 0.51
N SER A 278 -11.03 -46.94 1.01
CA SER A 278 -10.17 -46.05 0.22
C SER A 278 -8.71 -46.20 0.62
N ALA A 279 -7.83 -45.98 -0.36
CA ALA A 279 -6.40 -45.94 -0.20
C ALA A 279 -5.89 -44.73 -0.98
N GLU A 280 -5.38 -43.73 -0.27
CA GLU A 280 -4.92 -42.46 -0.83
C GLU A 280 -3.48 -42.24 -0.40
N VAL A 281 -2.56 -42.18 -1.37
CA VAL A 281 -1.18 -41.80 -1.07
C VAL A 281 -1.15 -40.33 -0.67
N GLN A 282 -0.44 -39.98 0.41
CA GLN A 282 -0.34 -38.59 0.85
C GLN A 282 0.61 -37.77 -0.04
N PRO A 283 0.42 -36.44 -0.17
CA PRO A 283 1.29 -35.58 -0.98
C PRO A 283 2.78 -35.57 -0.57
N SER A 284 3.08 -36.01 0.65
CA SER A 284 4.45 -36.14 1.16
C SER A 284 5.18 -37.42 0.71
N CYS A 285 4.52 -38.27 -0.09
CA CYS A 285 5.18 -39.41 -0.74
C CYS A 285 5.94 -38.93 -1.99
N PRO A 286 7.24 -39.25 -2.14
CA PRO A 286 8.08 -38.76 -3.23
C PRO A 286 7.91 -39.53 -4.54
N TYR A 287 6.91 -40.41 -4.64
CA TYR A 287 6.66 -41.22 -5.83
C TYR A 287 5.96 -40.41 -6.93
N SER A 288 6.26 -40.74 -8.19
CA SER A 288 5.51 -40.22 -9.34
C SER A 288 4.03 -40.62 -9.27
N GLU A 289 3.14 -39.89 -9.93
CA GLU A 289 1.71 -40.22 -9.97
C GLU A 289 1.42 -41.66 -10.43
N GLN A 290 2.19 -42.14 -11.42
CA GLN A 290 2.08 -43.52 -11.89
C GLN A 290 2.44 -44.51 -10.78
N ASN A 291 3.54 -44.27 -10.06
CA ASN A 291 3.99 -45.13 -8.98
C ASN A 291 3.05 -45.07 -7.77
N ARG A 292 2.49 -43.90 -7.44
CA ARG A 292 1.45 -43.74 -6.41
C ARG A 292 0.25 -44.64 -6.71
N ARG A 293 -0.22 -44.66 -7.96
CA ARG A 293 -1.32 -45.55 -8.39
C ARG A 293 -1.01 -47.03 -8.23
N THR A 294 0.24 -47.46 -8.46
CA THR A 294 0.62 -48.86 -8.23
C THR A 294 0.51 -49.25 -6.75
N VAL A 295 0.87 -48.34 -5.85
CA VAL A 295 0.76 -48.53 -4.40
C VAL A 295 -0.72 -48.58 -3.99
N GLU A 296 -1.54 -47.64 -4.46
CA GLU A 296 -2.99 -47.65 -4.17
C GLU A 296 -3.68 -48.93 -4.67
N ALA A 297 -3.30 -49.40 -5.86
CA ALA A 297 -3.78 -50.67 -6.41
C ALA A 297 -3.36 -51.86 -5.54
N ALA A 298 -2.14 -51.86 -5.00
CA ALA A 298 -1.67 -52.91 -4.10
C ALA A 298 -2.43 -52.92 -2.76
N VAL A 299 -2.72 -51.74 -2.19
CA VAL A 299 -3.53 -51.67 -0.95
C VAL A 299 -4.93 -52.22 -1.18
N LYS A 300 -5.58 -51.85 -2.29
CA LYS A 300 -6.90 -52.41 -2.64
C LYS A 300 -6.85 -53.91 -2.87
N LYS A 301 -5.77 -54.42 -3.48
CA LYS A 301 -5.56 -55.86 -3.70
C LYS A 301 -5.27 -56.64 -2.41
N ALA A 302 -4.71 -55.98 -1.40
CA ALA A 302 -4.49 -56.54 -0.07
C ALA A 302 -5.78 -56.61 0.79
N SER A 303 -6.93 -56.17 0.25
CA SER A 303 -8.21 -56.29 0.93
C SER A 303 -8.70 -57.75 0.98
N PRO A 304 -9.23 -58.25 2.11
CA PRO A 304 -9.36 -57.56 3.40
C PRO A 304 -8.06 -57.60 4.21
N LEU A 305 -7.77 -56.50 4.90
CA LEU A 305 -6.60 -56.40 5.78
C LEU A 305 -6.84 -57.13 7.12
N PRO A 306 -5.79 -57.70 7.74
CA PRO A 306 -5.94 -58.47 8.97
C PRO A 306 -6.42 -57.59 10.13
N LEU A 307 -7.44 -58.02 10.88
CA LEU A 307 -8.02 -57.27 12.01
C LEU A 307 -7.69 -57.82 13.41
N LYS A 308 -6.98 -58.96 13.51
CA LYS A 308 -6.86 -59.71 14.77
C LYS A 308 -6.33 -58.85 15.92
N GLY A 309 -7.17 -58.63 16.93
CA GLY A 309 -6.82 -57.97 18.20
C GLY A 309 -7.05 -56.45 18.26
N ASN A 310 -7.52 -55.80 17.19
CA ASN A 310 -7.64 -54.33 17.12
C ASN A 310 -8.94 -53.89 16.42
N GLU A 311 -10.09 -54.31 16.95
CA GLU A 311 -11.42 -53.98 16.41
C GLU A 311 -11.92 -52.57 16.77
N ASP A 312 -11.04 -51.72 17.33
CA ASP A 312 -11.37 -50.36 17.69
C ASP A 312 -11.83 -49.57 16.46
N LEU A 313 -13.02 -48.96 16.56
CA LEU A 313 -13.61 -48.10 15.54
C LEU A 313 -12.68 -46.93 15.15
N ALA A 314 -11.78 -46.53 16.03
CA ALA A 314 -10.76 -45.49 15.79
C ALA A 314 -9.68 -45.91 14.77
N LEU A 315 -9.60 -47.19 14.39
CA LEU A 315 -8.63 -47.72 13.41
C LEU A 315 -9.21 -47.85 11.99
N ARG A 316 -10.40 -47.30 11.74
CA ARG A 316 -11.03 -47.32 10.41
C ARG A 316 -10.53 -46.24 9.47
N ASP A 317 -9.81 -45.24 9.96
CA ASP A 317 -9.15 -44.20 9.15
C ASP A 317 -7.78 -43.92 9.76
N PHE A 318 -6.72 -44.38 9.08
CA PHE A 318 -5.36 -44.30 9.61
C PHE A 318 -4.35 -44.03 8.49
N VAL A 319 -3.21 -43.47 8.89
CA VAL A 319 -2.06 -43.29 8.01
C VAL A 319 -1.00 -44.33 8.36
N VAL A 320 -0.55 -45.07 7.36
CA VAL A 320 0.57 -46.02 7.48
C VAL A 320 1.76 -45.52 6.66
N ASN A 321 2.96 -45.62 7.22
CA ASN A 321 4.19 -45.36 6.46
C ASN A 321 4.62 -46.65 5.78
N PHE A 322 4.53 -46.69 4.45
CA PHE A 322 4.95 -47.81 3.64
C PHE A 322 6.41 -47.65 3.22
N PHE A 323 7.20 -48.72 3.38
CA PHE A 323 8.61 -48.77 3.03
C PHE A 323 8.85 -50.02 2.18
N PRO A 324 9.33 -49.89 0.93
CA PRO A 324 9.66 -51.05 0.10
C PRO A 324 10.83 -51.83 0.71
N SER A 325 10.64 -53.10 1.07
CA SER A 325 11.74 -53.98 1.47
C SER A 325 12.22 -54.86 0.31
N ARG A 326 11.34 -55.19 -0.66
CA ARG A 326 11.62 -56.00 -1.86
C ARG A 326 11.60 -55.20 -3.16
#